data_AF-A0A0Q0UYI5-F1
#
_entry.id   AF-A0A0Q0UYI5-F1
#
_cell.length_a   1.000
_cell.length_b   1.000
_cell.length_c   1.000
_cell.angle_alpha   90.00
_cell.angle_beta   90.00
_cell.angle_gamma   90.00
#
_symmetry.space_group_name_H-M   'P 1'
#
loop_
_entity.id
_entity.type
_entity.pdbx_description
1 polymer ?
#
loop_
_entity_poly.entity_id
_entity_poly.type
_entity_poly.pdbx_seq_one_letter_code
_entity_poly.pdbx_strand_id
1 'polypeptide(L)'
;MKSKIVCILGVLVPFSLVHFWHEDEDKFPTALSLSIIFALIYLICFFIGVFKKRVILILSLPVYIVSFILLFQLVNYQTDRNELNAEKLIKSLEQYKLKTGEYPDSLTELKPYYISNIPKVWFGMYSKEYGYSFNQKNESYSLSIQIGTQPYKIWESSMGVWQFFD
;
A
#
# COMPACT_ATOMS: atom_id res chain seq x y z
N MET A 1 34.54 7.76 -23.99
CA MET A 1 34.31 8.34 -22.64
C MET A 1 32.83 8.54 -22.28
N LYS A 2 31.97 8.95 -23.23
CA LYS A 2 30.54 9.25 -22.96
C LYS A 2 29.70 8.09 -22.39
N SER A 3 30.05 6.82 -22.62
CA SER A 3 29.26 5.68 -22.11
C SER A 3 29.53 5.31 -20.65
N LYS A 4 30.65 5.74 -20.04
CA LYS A 4 31.01 5.35 -18.67
C LYS A 4 30.26 6.14 -17.59
N ILE A 5 29.94 7.40 -17.86
CA ILE A 5 29.22 8.29 -16.92
C ILE A 5 27.75 7.86 -16.75
N VAL A 6 27.12 7.37 -17.82
CA VAL A 6 25.70 6.96 -17.76
C VAL A 6 25.49 5.65 -16.99
N CYS A 7 26.46 4.73 -16.99
CA CYS A 7 26.40 3.53 -16.17
C CYS A 7 26.46 3.83 -14.66
N ILE A 8 27.17 4.88 -14.24
CA ILE A 8 27.31 5.25 -12.83
C ILE A 8 26.00 5.84 -12.29
N LEU A 9 25.29 6.64 -13.10
CA LEU A 9 23.99 7.19 -12.74
C LEU A 9 22.88 6.12 -12.67
N GLY A 10 22.92 5.08 -13.51
CA GLY A 10 21.94 3.99 -13.48
C GLY A 10 22.00 3.10 -12.24
N VAL A 11 23.13 3.10 -11.50
CA VAL A 11 23.35 2.26 -10.30
C VAL A 11 23.17 3.06 -8.99
N LEU A 12 23.53 4.35 -8.97
CA LEU A 12 23.46 5.16 -7.75
C LEU A 12 22.03 5.54 -7.33
N VAL A 13 21.12 5.66 -8.29
CA VAL A 13 19.70 6.01 -8.07
C VAL A 13 18.93 4.93 -7.32
N PRO A 14 18.99 3.65 -7.72
CA PRO A 14 18.37 2.60 -6.93
C PRO A 14 18.95 2.49 -5.52
N PHE A 15 20.25 2.78 -5.36
CA PHE A 15 20.93 2.70 -4.06
C PHE A 15 20.48 3.81 -3.09
N SER A 16 20.28 5.03 -3.58
CA SER A 16 19.76 6.13 -2.75
C SER A 16 18.29 5.91 -2.35
N LEU A 17 17.49 5.28 -3.20
CA LEU A 17 16.08 4.96 -2.92
C LEU A 17 15.92 3.93 -1.80
N VAL A 18 16.82 2.95 -1.71
CA VAL A 18 16.81 1.93 -0.65
C VAL A 18 17.24 2.51 0.71
N HIS A 19 18.20 3.43 0.73
CA HIS A 19 18.72 3.98 1.98
C HIS A 19 17.83 5.08 2.58
N PHE A 20 17.02 5.76 1.76
CA PHE A 20 16.14 6.85 2.21
C PHE A 20 14.86 6.36 2.91
N TRP A 21 14.53 5.08 2.81
CA TRP A 21 13.25 4.54 3.26
C TRP A 21 13.17 4.30 4.78
N HIS A 22 14.30 4.28 5.48
CA HIS A 22 14.30 3.88 6.89
C HIS A 22 13.98 5.01 7.90
N GLU A 23 13.87 6.26 7.47
CA GLU A 23 13.81 7.41 8.40
C GLU A 23 12.58 8.33 8.33
N ASP A 24 11.78 8.42 7.25
CA ASP A 24 10.54 9.24 7.26
C ASP A 24 9.49 8.77 6.24
N GLU A 25 8.24 8.59 6.69
CA GLU A 25 7.06 8.26 5.84
C GLU A 25 6.83 9.30 4.72
N ASP A 26 7.26 10.56 4.94
CA ASP A 26 7.11 11.67 3.99
C ASP A 26 8.05 11.60 2.76
N LYS A 27 9.05 10.71 2.79
CA LYS A 27 10.07 10.59 1.74
C LYS A 27 9.71 9.57 0.65
N PHE A 28 8.62 8.83 0.80
CA PHE A 28 8.17 7.86 -0.21
C PHE A 28 7.76 8.49 -1.55
N PRO A 29 6.99 9.60 -1.59
CA PRO A 29 6.59 10.24 -2.85
C PRO A 29 7.78 10.80 -3.65
N THR A 30 8.80 11.29 -2.96
CA THR A 30 10.02 11.82 -3.60
C THR A 30 10.86 10.70 -4.19
N ALA A 31 10.94 9.55 -3.51
CA ALA A 31 11.58 8.35 -4.02
C ALA A 31 10.91 7.82 -5.31
N LEU A 32 9.58 7.73 -5.31
CA LEU A 32 8.81 7.25 -6.46
C LEU A 32 8.85 8.22 -7.66
N SER A 33 8.81 9.52 -7.40
CA SER A 33 8.95 10.52 -8.48
C SER A 33 10.34 10.49 -9.13
N LEU A 34 11.41 10.33 -8.35
CA LEU A 34 12.76 10.17 -8.90
C LEU A 34 12.87 8.91 -9.76
N SER A 35 12.37 7.76 -9.30
CA SER A 35 12.45 6.52 -10.08
C SER A 35 11.72 6.62 -11.43
N ILE A 36 10.55 7.29 -11.48
CA ILE A 36 9.84 7.59 -12.72
C ILE A 36 10.67 8.47 -13.65
N ILE A 37 11.29 9.55 -13.13
CA ILE A 37 12.14 10.44 -13.93
C ILE A 37 13.31 9.66 -14.55
N PHE A 38 13.97 8.78 -13.79
CA PHE A 38 15.06 7.97 -14.31
C PHE A 38 14.60 6.95 -15.34
N ALA A 39 13.44 6.32 -15.14
CA ALA A 39 12.84 5.43 -16.14
C ALA A 39 12.54 6.18 -17.45
N LEU A 40 12.01 7.41 -17.37
CA LEU A 40 11.75 8.25 -18.55
C LEU A 40 13.04 8.64 -19.27
N ILE A 41 14.08 9.05 -18.55
CA ILE A 41 15.40 9.37 -19.15
C ILE A 41 15.97 8.13 -19.86
N TYR A 42 15.89 6.97 -19.22
CA TYR A 42 16.33 5.70 -19.81
C TYR A 42 15.58 5.39 -21.11
N LEU A 43 14.25 5.53 -21.10
CA LEU A 43 13.37 5.28 -22.24
C LEU A 43 13.68 6.25 -23.40
N ILE A 44 13.90 7.54 -23.12
CA ILE A 44 14.34 8.53 -24.12
C ILE A 44 15.68 8.14 -24.75
N CYS A 45 16.68 7.79 -23.93
CA CYS A 45 18.00 7.38 -24.44
C CYS A 45 17.93 6.09 -25.29
N PHE A 46 17.01 5.18 -24.95
CA PHE A 46 16.75 3.97 -25.73
C PHE A 46 16.21 4.31 -27.13
N PHE A 47 15.20 5.18 -27.23
CA PHE A 47 14.62 5.57 -28.51
C PHE A 47 15.58 6.36 -29.41
N ILE A 48 16.50 7.13 -28.81
CA ILE A 48 17.55 7.87 -29.55
C ILE A 48 18.67 6.92 -30.04
N GLY A 49 18.65 5.64 -29.67
CA GLY A 49 19.64 4.66 -30.14
C GLY A 49 21.04 4.88 -29.55
N VAL A 50 21.15 5.58 -28.43
CA VAL A 50 22.42 5.96 -27.79
C VAL A 50 23.20 4.73 -27.31
N PHE A 51 22.51 3.61 -27.05
CA PHE A 51 23.10 2.43 -26.43
C PHE A 51 23.10 1.20 -27.34
N LYS A 52 24.19 0.42 -27.26
CA LYS A 52 24.23 -0.93 -27.81
C LYS A 52 23.26 -1.83 -27.04
N LYS A 53 22.57 -2.75 -27.73
CA LYS A 53 21.58 -3.69 -27.14
C LYS A 53 22.07 -4.38 -25.84
N ARG A 54 23.35 -4.77 -25.79
CA ARG A 54 23.95 -5.40 -24.59
C ARG A 54 24.04 -4.47 -23.37
N VAL A 55 24.24 -3.17 -23.57
CA VAL A 55 24.32 -2.17 -22.49
C VAL A 55 22.94 -1.88 -21.92
N ILE A 56 21.92 -1.83 -22.78
CA ILE A 56 20.50 -1.65 -22.40
C ILE A 56 20.09 -2.76 -21.42
N LEU A 57 20.36 -4.02 -21.77
CA LEU A 57 19.99 -5.19 -20.95
C LEU A 57 20.67 -5.19 -19.58
N ILE A 58 21.97 -4.87 -19.53
CA ILE A 58 22.73 -4.79 -18.27
C ILE A 58 22.20 -3.65 -17.39
N LEU A 59 21.86 -2.50 -17.97
CA LEU A 59 21.36 -1.35 -17.22
C LEU A 59 19.89 -1.49 -16.79
N SER A 60 19.06 -2.22 -17.54
CA SER A 60 17.66 -2.44 -17.14
C SER A 60 17.51 -3.38 -15.96
N LEU A 61 18.41 -4.36 -15.81
CA LEU A 61 18.28 -5.40 -14.79
C LEU A 61 18.25 -4.83 -13.36
N PRO A 62 19.18 -3.94 -12.93
CA PRO A 62 19.10 -3.30 -11.62
C PRO A 62 17.83 -2.48 -11.40
N VAL A 63 17.33 -1.82 -12.45
CA VAL A 63 16.10 -1.03 -12.38
C VAL A 63 14.90 -1.93 -12.06
N TYR A 64 14.79 -3.09 -12.71
CA TYR A 64 13.73 -4.06 -12.41
C TYR A 64 13.86 -4.65 -11.01
N ILE A 65 15.08 -5.01 -10.59
CA ILE A 65 15.32 -5.54 -9.24
C ILE A 65 14.86 -4.53 -8.18
N VAL A 66 15.25 -3.26 -8.32
CA VAL A 66 14.87 -2.23 -7.34
C VAL A 66 13.39 -1.90 -7.41
N SER A 67 12.80 -1.86 -8.60
CA SER A 67 11.35 -1.68 -8.74
C SER A 67 10.58 -2.79 -8.04
N PHE A 68 11.07 -4.03 -8.12
CA PHE A 68 10.45 -5.18 -7.44
C PHE A 68 10.57 -5.07 -5.91
N ILE A 69 11.73 -4.68 -5.39
CA ILE A 69 11.94 -4.46 -3.94
C ILE A 69 11.00 -3.36 -3.43
N LEU A 70 10.93 -2.22 -4.14
CA LEU A 70 10.06 -1.10 -3.76
C LEU A 70 8.58 -1.49 -3.82
N LEU A 71 8.17 -2.30 -4.80
CA LEU A 71 6.81 -2.80 -4.89
C LEU A 71 6.45 -3.67 -3.67
N PHE A 72 7.33 -4.60 -3.30
CA PHE A 72 7.11 -5.47 -2.14
C PHE A 72 7.02 -4.67 -0.83
N GLN A 73 7.92 -3.70 -0.64
CA GLN A 73 7.88 -2.80 0.51
C GLN A 73 6.61 -1.96 0.56
N LEU A 74 6.18 -1.42 -0.59
CA LEU A 74 4.93 -0.65 -0.67
C LEU A 74 3.72 -1.50 -0.29
N VAL A 75 3.65 -2.75 -0.77
CA VAL A 75 2.56 -3.67 -0.44
C VAL A 75 2.54 -3.97 1.06
N ASN A 76 3.69 -4.24 1.68
CA ASN A 76 3.77 -4.49 3.12
C ASN A 76 3.37 -3.26 3.92
N TYR A 77 3.90 -2.09 3.58
CA TYR A 77 3.54 -0.83 4.23
C TYR A 77 2.03 -0.54 4.14
N GLN A 78 1.43 -0.70 2.96
CA GLN A 78 -0.01 -0.51 2.79
C GLN A 78 -0.82 -1.53 3.59
N THR A 79 -0.37 -2.79 3.64
CA THR A 79 -0.99 -3.84 4.45
C THR A 79 -0.98 -3.46 5.93
N ASP A 80 0.19 -3.11 6.47
CA ASP A 80 0.34 -2.70 7.88
C ASP A 80 -0.53 -1.49 8.22
N ARG A 81 -0.54 -0.47 7.35
CA ARG A 81 -1.39 0.71 7.54
C ARG A 81 -2.88 0.40 7.49
N ASN A 82 -3.31 -0.48 6.58
CA ASN A 82 -4.69 -0.92 6.48
C ASN A 82 -5.10 -1.75 7.71
N GLU A 83 -4.20 -2.56 8.27
CA GLU A 83 -4.46 -3.31 9.50
C GLU A 83 -4.57 -2.39 10.71
N LEU A 84 -3.64 -1.45 10.89
CA LEU A 84 -3.71 -0.44 11.96
C LEU A 84 -4.98 0.41 11.90
N ASN A 85 -5.43 0.74 10.69
CA ASN A 85 -6.69 1.46 10.50
C ASN A 85 -7.91 0.58 10.81
N ALA A 86 -7.86 -0.71 10.48
CA ALA A 86 -8.91 -1.66 10.81
C ALA A 86 -9.01 -1.86 12.34
N GLU A 87 -7.89 -1.94 13.06
CA GLU A 87 -7.88 -2.01 14.52
C GLU A 87 -8.56 -0.79 15.17
N LYS A 88 -8.36 0.41 14.60
CA LYS A 88 -9.06 1.62 15.07
C LYS A 88 -10.57 1.49 14.88
N LEU A 89 -11.01 0.99 13.72
CA LEU A 89 -12.43 0.73 13.45
C LEU A 89 -13.02 -0.30 14.39
N ILE A 90 -12.32 -1.42 14.60
CA ILE A 90 -12.72 -2.47 15.56
C ILE A 90 -12.91 -1.86 16.94
N LYS A 91 -11.93 -1.10 17.45
CA LYS A 91 -12.04 -0.43 18.76
C LYS A 91 -13.26 0.51 18.84
N SER A 92 -13.53 1.29 17.79
CA SER A 92 -14.71 2.16 17.74
C SER A 92 -16.03 1.37 17.71
N LEU A 93 -16.09 0.23 17.01
CA LEU A 93 -17.25 -0.67 16.97
C LEU A 93 -17.51 -1.30 18.34
N GLU A 94 -16.47 -1.78 19.03
CA GLU A 94 -16.60 -2.31 20.38
C GLU A 94 -17.09 -1.24 21.36
N GLN A 95 -16.54 -0.02 21.29
CA GLN A 95 -17.01 1.10 22.11
C GLN A 95 -18.46 1.48 21.81
N TYR A 96 -18.88 1.40 20.54
CA TYR A 96 -20.27 1.61 20.15
C TYR A 96 -21.18 0.60 20.85
N LYS A 97 -20.89 -0.70 20.69
CA LYS A 97 -21.65 -1.79 21.31
C LYS A 97 -21.72 -1.65 22.83
N LEU A 98 -20.60 -1.32 23.48
CA LEU A 98 -20.58 -1.12 24.94
C LEU A 98 -21.54 -0.02 25.42
N LYS A 99 -21.81 1.00 24.60
CA LYS A 99 -22.66 2.14 24.97
C LYS A 99 -24.12 1.97 24.54
N THR A 100 -24.37 1.36 23.39
CA THR A 100 -25.73 1.21 22.82
C THR A 100 -26.35 -0.14 23.09
N GLY A 101 -25.55 -1.16 23.41
CA GLY A 101 -25.95 -2.55 23.55
C GLY A 101 -25.81 -3.38 22.27
N GLU A 102 -25.70 -2.74 21.10
CA GLU A 102 -25.70 -3.40 19.78
C GLU A 102 -24.61 -2.82 18.87
N TYR A 103 -24.13 -3.60 17.89
CA TYR A 103 -23.27 -3.06 16.83
C TYR A 103 -24.09 -2.19 15.86
N PRO A 104 -23.47 -1.20 15.20
CA PRO A 104 -24.19 -0.35 14.26
C PRO A 104 -24.58 -1.12 12.99
N ASP A 105 -25.64 -0.71 12.30
CA ASP A 105 -25.98 -1.29 10.99
C ASP A 105 -24.98 -0.82 9.90
N SER A 106 -24.32 0.31 10.12
CA SER A 106 -23.36 0.91 9.18
C SER A 106 -22.16 1.58 9.88
N LEU A 107 -21.01 1.61 9.22
CA LEU A 107 -19.82 2.32 9.73
C LEU A 107 -20.05 3.85 9.90
N THR A 108 -21.02 4.42 9.19
CA THR A 108 -21.36 5.85 9.27
C THR A 108 -21.92 6.27 10.63
N GLU A 109 -22.56 5.35 11.36
CA GLU A 109 -23.10 5.62 12.71
C GLU A 109 -22.01 5.79 13.77
N LEU A 110 -20.78 5.36 13.48
CA LEU A 110 -19.63 5.62 14.35
C LEU A 110 -19.26 7.10 14.39
N LYS A 111 -19.66 7.88 13.37
CA LYS A 111 -19.38 9.31 13.29
C LYS A 111 -20.45 10.14 14.02
N PRO A 112 -20.07 11.31 14.56
CA PRO A 112 -18.71 11.77 14.82
C PRO A 112 -18.16 11.25 16.18
N TYR A 113 -18.99 10.56 16.96
CA TYR A 113 -18.76 10.38 18.40
C TYR A 113 -17.69 9.32 18.74
N TYR A 114 -17.53 8.29 17.92
CA TYR A 114 -16.57 7.20 18.15
C TYR A 114 -15.37 7.26 17.21
N ILE A 115 -15.55 7.91 16.05
CA ILE A 115 -14.47 8.18 15.11
C ILE A 115 -14.77 9.48 14.35
N SER A 116 -13.74 10.30 14.15
CA SER A 116 -13.89 11.57 13.41
C SER A 116 -14.15 11.33 11.92
N ASN A 117 -13.41 10.39 11.32
CA ASN A 117 -13.53 9.97 9.93
C ASN A 117 -13.26 8.47 9.80
N ILE A 118 -14.06 7.79 8.99
CA ILE A 118 -13.86 6.37 8.67
C ILE A 118 -12.58 6.27 7.82
N PRO A 119 -11.55 5.52 8.27
CA PRO A 119 -10.35 5.34 7.48
C PRO A 119 -10.67 4.54 6.20
N LYS A 120 -9.84 4.71 5.18
CA LYS A 120 -9.94 3.98 3.92
C LYS A 120 -8.87 2.90 3.83
N VAL A 121 -9.19 1.84 3.11
CA VAL A 121 -8.24 0.83 2.62
C VAL A 121 -7.51 1.43 1.43
N TRP A 122 -6.17 1.40 1.45
CA TRP A 122 -5.33 1.86 0.36
C TRP A 122 -4.69 0.70 -0.39
N PHE A 123 -4.70 0.78 -1.72
CA PHE A 123 -3.98 -0.14 -2.61
C PHE A 123 -3.39 0.63 -3.80
N GLY A 124 -2.06 0.74 -3.82
CA GLY A 124 -1.36 1.63 -4.74
C GLY A 124 -1.84 3.08 -4.58
N MET A 125 -2.30 3.67 -5.68
CA MET A 125 -2.86 5.04 -5.72
C MET A 125 -4.39 5.09 -5.51
N TYR A 126 -5.04 3.95 -5.32
CA TYR A 126 -6.48 3.86 -5.15
C TYR A 126 -6.84 3.65 -3.68
N SER A 127 -7.97 4.21 -3.26
CA SER A 127 -8.54 4.01 -1.93
C SER A 127 -9.97 3.51 -2.03
N LYS A 128 -10.36 2.62 -1.12
CA LYS A 128 -11.73 2.13 -0.99
C LYS A 128 -12.16 2.14 0.48
N GLU A 129 -13.46 2.16 0.73
CA GLU A 129 -14.00 1.95 2.08
C GLU A 129 -13.81 0.49 2.52
N TYR A 130 -13.76 0.28 3.83
CA TYR A 130 -13.81 -1.08 4.38
C TYR A 130 -15.17 -1.70 4.08
N GLY A 131 -15.17 -2.96 3.66
CA GLY A 131 -16.42 -3.72 3.63
C GLY A 131 -16.86 -4.01 5.06
N TYR A 132 -18.13 -3.74 5.36
CA TYR A 132 -18.73 -3.98 6.66
C TYR A 132 -20.03 -4.74 6.48
N SER A 133 -20.23 -5.77 7.30
CA SER A 133 -21.50 -6.49 7.36
C SER A 133 -21.82 -6.80 8.81
N PHE A 134 -23.02 -6.46 9.24
CA PHE A 134 -23.54 -6.82 10.56
C PHE A 134 -24.52 -7.99 10.42
N ASN A 135 -24.40 -8.99 11.29
CA ASN A 135 -25.31 -10.12 11.39
C ASN A 135 -26.07 -10.05 12.71
N GLN A 136 -27.31 -9.55 12.64
CA GLN A 136 -28.20 -9.40 13.79
C GLN A 136 -28.47 -10.72 14.54
N LYS A 137 -28.50 -11.87 13.84
CA LYS A 137 -28.84 -13.16 14.47
C LYS A 137 -27.78 -13.64 15.46
N ASN A 138 -26.52 -13.35 15.17
CA ASN A 138 -25.38 -13.81 15.95
C ASN A 138 -24.71 -12.66 16.72
N GLU A 139 -25.29 -11.46 16.65
CA GLU A 139 -24.72 -10.22 17.17
C GLU A 139 -23.23 -10.04 16.82
N SER A 140 -22.86 -10.42 15.60
CA SER A 140 -21.48 -10.38 15.11
C SER A 140 -21.37 -9.47 13.90
N TYR A 141 -20.21 -8.87 13.72
CA TYR A 141 -19.89 -8.12 12.50
C TYR A 141 -18.68 -8.73 11.81
N SER A 142 -18.57 -8.46 10.51
CA SER A 142 -17.37 -8.69 9.75
C SER A 142 -16.85 -7.40 9.14
N LEU A 143 -15.53 -7.28 9.10
CA LEU A 143 -14.82 -6.18 8.46
C LEU A 143 -13.88 -6.77 7.41
N SER A 144 -14.04 -6.40 6.14
CA SER A 144 -13.22 -6.92 5.05
C SER A 144 -12.32 -5.85 4.45
N ILE A 145 -11.05 -6.20 4.25
CA ILE A 145 -10.08 -5.44 3.49
C ILE A 145 -10.12 -5.98 2.06
N GLN A 146 -10.65 -5.20 1.11
CA GLN A 146 -10.71 -5.59 -0.30
C GLN A 146 -9.54 -5.02 -1.08
N ILE A 147 -8.78 -5.89 -1.73
CA ILE A 147 -7.69 -5.52 -2.63
C ILE A 147 -8.08 -6.04 -4.03
N GLY A 148 -8.45 -5.12 -4.93
CA GLY A 148 -8.98 -5.49 -6.25
C GLY A 148 -10.44 -5.98 -6.19
N THR A 149 -10.74 -7.10 -6.85
CA THR A 149 -12.11 -7.61 -6.99
C THR A 149 -12.53 -8.58 -5.87
N GLN A 150 -11.60 -9.09 -5.07
CA GLN A 150 -11.89 -10.05 -4.00
C GLN A 150 -11.45 -9.55 -2.63
N PRO A 151 -12.18 -9.91 -1.54
CA PRO A 151 -11.74 -9.63 -0.19
C PRO A 151 -10.44 -10.38 0.07
N TYR A 152 -9.41 -9.66 0.53
CA TYR A 152 -8.11 -10.23 0.82
C TYR A 152 -8.03 -10.77 2.25
N LYS A 153 -8.66 -10.04 3.19
CA LYS A 153 -8.64 -10.34 4.61
C LYS A 153 -9.98 -10.00 5.23
N ILE A 154 -10.56 -10.91 6.00
CA ILE A 154 -11.83 -10.70 6.72
C ILE A 154 -11.60 -10.87 8.21
N TRP A 155 -11.99 -9.88 8.99
CA TRP A 155 -12.11 -9.96 10.44
C TRP A 155 -13.53 -10.36 10.79
N GLU A 156 -13.71 -11.39 11.61
CA GLU A 156 -15.00 -11.71 12.20
C GLU A 156 -14.94 -11.51 13.71
N SER A 157 -15.87 -10.71 14.24
CA SER A 157 -15.89 -10.36 15.67
C SER A 157 -16.09 -11.56 16.59
N SER A 158 -16.75 -12.62 16.10
CA SER A 158 -16.96 -13.88 16.82
C SER A 158 -15.68 -14.67 17.05
N MET A 159 -14.71 -14.58 16.12
CA MET A 159 -13.46 -15.33 16.19
C MET A 159 -12.30 -14.49 16.72
N GLY A 160 -12.39 -13.16 16.60
CA GLY A 160 -11.33 -12.25 17.07
C GLY A 160 -10.00 -12.45 16.31
N VAL A 161 -10.06 -12.98 15.09
CA VAL A 161 -8.89 -13.20 14.24
C VAL A 161 -9.22 -12.81 12.81
N TRP A 162 -8.18 -12.40 12.09
CA TRP A 162 -8.26 -12.20 10.65
C TRP A 162 -8.10 -13.51 9.90
N GLN A 163 -8.94 -13.73 8.90
CA GLN A 163 -8.88 -14.85 7.97
C GLN A 163 -8.51 -14.36 6.57
N PHE A 164 -7.61 -15.09 5.92
CA PHE A 164 -7.30 -14.92 4.50
C PHE A 164 -8.26 -15.77 3.69
N PHE A 165 -8.79 -15.21 2.60
CA PHE A 165 -9.55 -15.95 1.61
C PHE A 165 -8.64 -16.21 0.42
N ASP A 166 -8.36 -17.49 0.17
CA ASP A 166 -7.62 -17.98 -1.00
C ASP A 166 -8.53 -18.15 -2.23
#